data_AF-A0A7H8R7C6-F1
#
_entry.id   AF-A0A7H8R7C6-F1
#
_cell.length_a   1.000
_cell.length_b   1.000
_cell.length_c   1.000
_cell.angle_alpha   90.00
_cell.angle_beta   90.00
_cell.angle_gamma   90.00
#
_symmetry.space_group_name_H-M   'P 1'
#
loop_
_entity.id
_entity.type
_entity.pdbx_description
1 polymer ?
#
loop_
_entity_poly.entity_id
_entity_poly.type
_entity_poly.pdbx_seq_one_letter_code
_entity_poly.pdbx_strand_id
1 'polypeptide(L)'
;MGSSSYDRDKVVSSVSNLYKLLTKLPYVDPEALVYPPTVENKNGWTGINETELRKRGKTDRIVDLLRHLPYLRQPKGNNEADNHTAGDHKWMISPGTVTIAYCDGDVYDEKMDQIQPTPDHCIWLTDLAGGDDGTALLLDSHIGTITEYSKLGQNIVISPSDYQELPLEDRWMAHTTIDVVEFFHMWERKYDILDWMAVYHEKGKAGTALWYCDMNTNLYEDSAESDDDSYVPDSEEDYSSSDDNEYEWDSEYESETEYNISDGEDSSEYQGSKGDLQWFKSHAQQEDSSMLREQTSAVFGIHVMSGWPANFDREMCQKQLAEYVDRTENLAR
;
A
#
# COMPACT_ATOMS: atom_id res chain seq x y z
N MET A 1 -14.53 -3.87 -24.50
CA MET A 1 -13.51 -3.10 -23.76
C MET A 1 -13.70 -1.63 -24.13
N GLY A 2 -14.42 -0.88 -23.30
CA GLY A 2 -14.57 0.56 -23.50
C GLY A 2 -13.26 1.25 -23.17
N SER A 3 -12.71 2.03 -24.10
CA SER A 3 -11.59 2.92 -23.83
C SER A 3 -12.03 3.94 -22.78
N SER A 4 -11.64 3.73 -21.51
CA SER A 4 -11.64 4.81 -20.53
C SER A 4 -10.55 5.77 -21.00
N SER A 5 -10.93 6.91 -21.60
CA SER A 5 -9.94 7.94 -21.91
C SER A 5 -9.58 8.65 -20.62
N TYR A 6 -8.29 8.85 -20.36
CA TYR A 6 -7.82 9.68 -19.26
C TYR A 6 -8.62 10.97 -19.13
N ASP A 7 -9.00 11.29 -17.89
CA ASP A 7 -9.66 12.53 -17.51
C ASP A 7 -8.94 13.10 -16.29
N ARG A 8 -8.26 14.24 -16.47
CA ARG A 8 -7.51 14.92 -15.41
C ARG A 8 -8.40 15.26 -14.22
N ASP A 9 -9.64 15.70 -14.47
CA ASP A 9 -10.52 16.15 -13.41
C ASP A 9 -10.99 14.97 -12.55
N LYS A 10 -11.14 13.78 -13.14
CA LYS A 10 -11.35 12.53 -12.39
C LYS A 10 -10.18 12.21 -11.47
N VAL A 11 -8.96 12.21 -12.00
CA VAL A 11 -7.74 11.96 -11.19
C VAL A 11 -7.67 12.95 -10.02
N VAL A 12 -7.83 14.25 -10.30
CA VAL A 12 -7.81 15.31 -9.27
C VAL A 12 -8.90 15.07 -8.23
N SER A 13 -10.12 14.72 -8.64
CA SER A 13 -11.23 14.47 -7.72
C SER A 13 -11.00 13.23 -6.85
N SER A 14 -10.47 12.15 -7.41
CA SER A 14 -10.18 10.90 -6.68
C SER A 14 -9.09 11.10 -5.63
N VAL A 15 -7.97 11.72 -6.00
CA VAL A 15 -6.90 12.06 -5.04
C VAL A 15 -7.42 13.03 -3.97
N SER A 16 -8.24 14.01 -4.36
CA SER A 16 -8.85 14.96 -3.41
C SER A 16 -9.75 14.27 -2.39
N ASN A 17 -10.55 13.29 -2.82
CA ASN A 17 -11.47 12.59 -1.94
C ASN A 17 -10.72 11.73 -0.92
N LEU A 18 -9.73 10.96 -1.38
CA LEU A 18 -8.85 10.21 -0.49
C LEU A 18 -8.18 11.14 0.54
N TYR A 19 -7.51 12.21 0.10
CA TYR A 19 -6.81 13.08 1.05
C TYR A 19 -7.76 13.79 2.03
N LYS A 20 -8.97 14.16 1.60
CA LYS A 20 -10.00 14.68 2.52
C LYS A 20 -10.46 13.64 3.53
N LEU A 21 -10.51 12.36 3.17
CA LEU A 21 -10.81 11.28 4.09
C LEU A 21 -9.67 11.13 5.11
N LEU A 22 -8.43 11.11 4.65
CA LEU A 22 -7.25 10.97 5.51
C LEU A 22 -7.12 12.10 6.52
N THR A 23 -7.47 13.34 6.17
CA THR A 23 -7.43 14.47 7.12
C THR A 23 -8.54 14.43 8.18
N LYS A 24 -9.57 13.60 8.01
CA LYS A 24 -10.54 13.32 9.09
C LYS A 24 -9.95 12.39 10.14
N LEU A 25 -9.01 11.53 9.77
CA LEU A 25 -8.37 10.58 10.67
C LEU A 25 -7.44 11.31 11.65
N PRO A 26 -7.19 10.72 12.83
CA PRO A 26 -6.47 11.39 13.92
C PRO A 26 -4.97 11.52 13.67
N TYR A 27 -4.44 10.90 12.62
CA TYR A 27 -3.00 10.86 12.37
C TYR A 27 -2.49 11.91 11.39
N VAL A 28 -3.28 12.34 10.40
CA VAL A 28 -2.91 13.41 9.46
C VAL A 28 -3.40 14.75 9.99
N ASP A 29 -2.53 15.77 9.94
CA ASP A 29 -2.91 17.14 10.27
C ASP A 29 -3.90 17.69 9.21
N PRO A 30 -5.10 18.18 9.60
CA PRO A 30 -6.03 18.79 8.67
C PRO A 30 -5.46 19.96 7.87
N GLU A 31 -4.49 20.70 8.44
CA GLU A 31 -3.81 21.80 7.76
C GLU A 31 -2.77 21.34 6.73
N ALA A 32 -2.40 20.06 6.72
CA ALA A 32 -1.47 19.51 5.73
C ALA A 32 -2.08 19.45 4.33
N LEU A 33 -3.41 19.32 4.21
CA LEU A 33 -4.08 19.24 2.91
C LEU A 33 -4.19 20.61 2.26
N VAL A 34 -3.52 20.75 1.12
CA VAL A 34 -3.52 21.98 0.32
C VAL A 34 -4.07 21.73 -1.09
N TYR A 35 -4.75 22.75 -1.62
CA TYR A 35 -5.38 22.71 -2.94
C TYR A 35 -4.68 23.67 -3.91
N PRO A 36 -4.63 23.34 -5.21
CA PRO A 36 -4.02 24.23 -6.20
C PRO A 36 -4.68 25.61 -6.17
N PRO A 37 -3.90 26.71 -6.32
CA PRO A 37 -4.43 28.07 -6.31
C PRO A 37 -5.54 28.27 -7.34
N THR A 38 -6.67 28.83 -6.91
CA THR A 38 -7.88 29.03 -7.74
C THR A 38 -7.97 30.40 -8.41
N VAL A 39 -7.02 31.31 -8.13
CA VAL A 39 -7.14 32.74 -8.50
C VAL A 39 -6.27 33.11 -9.71
N GLU A 40 -6.91 33.80 -10.65
CA GLU A 40 -6.43 34.60 -11.81
C GLU A 40 -5.44 34.03 -12.82
N ASN A 41 -4.79 32.88 -12.62
CA ASN A 41 -4.13 32.16 -13.71
C ASN A 41 -4.33 30.66 -13.52
N LYS A 42 -4.95 30.01 -14.51
CA LYS A 42 -5.29 28.56 -14.56
C LYS A 42 -4.09 27.61 -14.51
N ASN A 43 -2.98 28.02 -13.92
CA ASN A 43 -1.70 27.32 -14.00
C ASN A 43 -1.41 26.49 -12.75
N GLY A 44 -2.34 26.40 -11.79
CA GLY A 44 -2.18 25.55 -10.61
C GLY A 44 -0.94 25.89 -9.78
N TRP A 45 -0.27 24.86 -9.23
CA TRP A 45 0.95 25.03 -8.43
C TRP A 45 2.14 25.55 -9.25
N THR A 46 2.83 26.57 -8.73
CA THR A 46 4.08 27.08 -9.33
C THR A 46 5.34 26.46 -8.73
N GLY A 47 5.21 25.69 -7.64
CA GLY A 47 6.34 25.06 -6.96
C GLY A 47 6.75 23.70 -7.52
N ILE A 48 6.09 23.21 -8.58
CA ILE A 48 6.47 21.95 -9.23
C ILE A 48 7.90 22.06 -9.77
N ASN A 49 8.75 21.06 -9.48
CA ASN A 49 10.11 20.99 -10.01
C ASN A 49 10.14 20.49 -11.47
N GLU A 50 9.69 21.34 -12.39
CA GLU A 50 9.54 20.97 -13.80
C GLU A 50 10.88 20.64 -14.48
N THR A 51 11.97 21.28 -14.03
CA THR A 51 13.31 21.06 -14.58
C THR A 51 13.77 19.63 -14.33
N GLU A 52 13.62 19.14 -13.10
CA GLU A 52 14.00 17.77 -12.75
C GLU A 52 13.05 16.76 -13.41
N LEU A 53 11.74 17.01 -13.43
CA LEU A 53 10.78 16.13 -14.11
C LEU A 53 11.08 15.98 -15.61
N ARG A 54 11.37 17.08 -16.31
CA ARG A 54 11.75 17.03 -17.74
C ARG A 54 13.09 16.32 -17.95
N LYS A 55 14.05 16.49 -17.03
CA LYS A 55 15.33 15.76 -17.06
C LYS A 55 15.13 14.25 -16.90
N ARG A 56 14.12 13.82 -16.12
CA ARG A 56 13.67 12.43 -16.00
C ARG A 56 12.75 11.97 -17.15
N GLY A 57 12.66 12.76 -18.22
CA GLY A 57 11.91 12.42 -19.42
C GLY A 57 10.40 12.58 -19.30
N LYS A 58 9.87 13.21 -18.25
CA LYS A 58 8.43 13.38 -18.07
C LYS A 58 7.88 14.50 -18.96
N THR A 59 6.69 14.25 -19.53
CA THR A 59 6.07 15.17 -20.49
C THR A 59 5.47 16.42 -19.84
N ASP A 60 5.24 17.47 -20.61
CA ASP A 60 4.52 18.67 -20.14
C ASP A 60 3.08 18.36 -19.70
N ARG A 61 2.49 17.26 -20.19
CA ARG A 61 1.19 16.75 -19.73
C ARG A 61 1.25 16.28 -18.27
N ILE A 62 2.30 15.55 -17.89
CA ILE A 62 2.53 15.16 -16.49
C ILE A 62 2.73 16.40 -15.62
N VAL A 63 3.56 17.34 -16.07
CA VAL A 63 3.77 18.60 -15.34
C VAL A 63 2.46 19.34 -15.13
N ASP A 64 1.64 19.49 -16.18
CA ASP A 64 0.32 20.11 -16.07
C ASP A 64 -0.61 19.38 -15.11
N LEU A 65 -0.67 18.05 -15.16
CA LEU A 65 -1.44 17.25 -14.20
C LEU A 65 -1.01 17.53 -12.75
N LEU A 66 0.29 17.46 -12.46
CA LEU A 66 0.81 17.68 -11.10
C LEU A 66 0.48 19.10 -10.59
N ARG A 67 0.45 20.12 -11.47
CA ARG A 67 0.02 21.47 -11.06
C ARG A 67 -1.41 21.52 -10.53
N HIS A 68 -2.26 20.55 -10.87
CA HIS A 68 -3.69 20.54 -10.51
C HIS A 68 -4.06 19.54 -9.42
N LEU A 69 -3.13 18.70 -8.95
CA LEU A 69 -3.41 17.78 -7.85
C LEU A 69 -3.45 18.51 -6.50
N PRO A 70 -4.30 18.06 -5.56
CA PRO A 70 -4.12 18.39 -4.15
C PRO A 70 -2.91 17.65 -3.58
N TYR A 71 -2.34 18.16 -2.50
CA TYR A 71 -1.20 17.54 -1.83
C TYR A 71 -1.36 17.55 -0.31
N LEU A 72 -0.76 16.55 0.34
CA LEU A 72 -0.47 16.60 1.77
C LEU A 72 0.95 17.12 1.94
N ARG A 73 1.10 18.35 2.45
CA ARG A 73 2.41 18.91 2.75
C ARG A 73 3.11 18.11 3.83
N GLN A 74 4.39 17.85 3.64
CA GLN A 74 5.15 17.04 4.58
C GLN A 74 5.19 17.71 5.97
N PRO A 75 5.07 16.93 7.05
CA PRO A 75 5.14 17.45 8.40
C PRO A 75 6.51 18.10 8.62
N LYS A 76 6.52 19.28 9.24
CA LYS A 76 7.77 19.97 9.57
C LYS A 76 8.45 19.19 10.70
N GLY A 77 9.68 18.75 10.47
CA GLY A 77 10.50 18.16 11.53
C GLY A 77 10.69 19.16 12.67
N ASN A 78 10.62 18.66 13.91
CA ASN A 78 10.72 19.50 15.12
C ASN A 78 12.15 20.06 15.36
N ASN A 79 13.14 19.64 14.56
CA ASN A 79 14.53 20.04 14.69
C ASN A 79 15.01 20.80 13.44
N GLU A 80 15.20 22.12 13.55
CA GLU A 80 15.86 22.96 12.53
C GLU A 80 17.32 22.53 12.24
N ALA A 81 17.91 21.67 13.08
CA ALA A 81 19.30 21.21 12.98
C ALA A 81 19.48 19.94 12.12
N ASP A 82 18.42 19.15 11.88
CA ASP A 82 18.50 17.89 11.16
C ASP A 82 18.09 18.06 9.69
N ASN A 83 18.69 19.04 9.01
CA ASN A 83 18.53 19.26 7.56
C ASN A 83 19.09 18.11 6.68
N HIS A 84 19.38 16.95 7.26
CA HIS A 84 19.89 15.77 6.56
C HIS A 84 18.91 14.58 6.54
N THR A 85 17.75 14.66 7.21
CA THR A 85 16.73 13.59 7.22
C THR A 85 15.31 14.10 7.00
N ALA A 86 15.15 15.14 6.16
CA ALA A 86 13.84 15.53 5.62
C ALA A 86 13.11 14.38 4.88
N GLY A 87 13.83 13.30 4.54
CA GLY A 87 13.27 12.10 3.91
C GLY A 87 12.51 11.14 4.84
N ASP A 88 12.67 11.24 6.16
CA ASP A 88 12.18 10.20 7.09
C ASP A 88 10.81 10.51 7.70
N HIS A 89 10.32 11.75 7.56
CA HIS A 89 9.06 12.20 8.15
C HIS A 89 8.05 12.55 7.05
N LYS A 90 7.55 11.52 6.36
CA LYS A 90 6.50 11.66 5.33
C LYS A 90 5.15 11.14 5.82
N TRP A 91 4.06 11.75 5.33
CA TRP A 91 2.71 11.19 5.55
C TRP A 91 2.59 9.84 4.87
N MET A 92 2.20 8.81 5.62
CA MET A 92 1.80 7.52 5.07
C MET A 92 0.31 7.53 4.72
N ILE A 93 -0.05 7.00 3.57
CA ILE A 93 -1.45 6.97 3.09
C ILE A 93 -2.00 5.55 2.91
N SER A 94 -1.16 4.55 3.14
CA SER A 94 -1.49 3.14 3.33
C SER A 94 -0.27 2.46 3.98
N PRO A 95 -0.39 1.21 4.46
CA PRO A 95 0.77 0.44 4.91
C PRO A 95 1.83 0.36 3.81
N GLY A 96 3.04 0.88 4.09
CA GLY A 96 4.14 0.82 3.12
C GLY A 96 4.15 1.91 2.04
N THR A 97 3.23 2.88 2.04
CA THR A 97 3.16 3.94 1.01
C THR A 97 3.21 5.34 1.60
N VAL A 98 4.15 6.17 1.15
CA VAL A 98 4.34 7.56 1.60
C VAL A 98 4.06 8.58 0.50
N THR A 99 3.53 9.74 0.87
CA THR A 99 3.21 10.83 -0.05
C THR A 99 4.44 11.51 -0.67
N ILE A 100 4.22 12.16 -1.81
CA ILE A 100 5.16 13.10 -2.43
C ILE A 100 4.45 14.45 -2.57
N ALA A 101 5.03 15.52 -2.04
CA ALA A 101 4.45 16.86 -2.10
C ALA A 101 5.04 17.68 -3.25
N TYR A 102 4.75 17.29 -4.50
CA TYR A 102 5.32 17.95 -5.69
C TYR A 102 5.08 19.47 -5.71
N CYS A 103 4.00 19.96 -5.10
CA CYS A 103 3.70 21.40 -5.00
C CYS A 103 4.78 22.22 -4.29
N ASP A 104 5.59 21.58 -3.44
CA ASP A 104 6.68 22.21 -2.69
C ASP A 104 8.06 21.92 -3.31
N GLY A 105 8.10 21.31 -4.50
CA GLY A 105 9.32 21.02 -5.25
C GLY A 105 9.88 19.61 -5.07
N ASP A 106 9.20 18.78 -4.27
CA ASP A 106 9.54 17.37 -4.10
C ASP A 106 9.44 16.61 -5.43
N VAL A 107 10.20 15.52 -5.50
CA VAL A 107 10.14 14.52 -6.57
C VAL A 107 10.30 13.12 -5.95
N TYR A 108 9.76 12.10 -6.61
CA TYR A 108 9.94 10.70 -6.22
C TYR A 108 11.44 10.33 -6.14
N ASP A 109 11.77 9.28 -5.37
CA ASP A 109 13.16 8.81 -5.22
C ASP A 109 13.75 8.44 -6.59
N GLU A 110 14.96 8.94 -6.90
CA GLU A 110 15.67 8.63 -8.15
C GLU A 110 15.95 7.13 -8.34
N LYS A 111 16.00 6.37 -7.23
CA LYS A 111 16.14 4.91 -7.28
C LYS A 111 14.94 4.22 -7.91
N MET A 112 13.75 4.83 -7.87
CA MET A 112 12.57 4.25 -8.51
C MET A 112 12.77 4.12 -10.01
N ASP A 113 13.40 5.10 -10.68
CA ASP A 113 13.72 5.00 -12.11
C ASP A 113 14.81 3.96 -12.42
N GLN A 114 15.67 3.65 -11.43
CA GLN A 114 16.70 2.61 -11.57
C GLN A 114 16.11 1.20 -11.39
N ILE A 115 15.17 1.06 -10.44
CA ILE A 115 14.50 -0.20 -10.11
C ILE A 115 13.46 -0.54 -11.19
N GLN A 116 12.67 0.46 -11.58
CA GLN A 116 11.59 0.32 -12.54
C GLN A 116 11.54 1.58 -13.41
N PRO A 117 12.26 1.59 -14.54
CA PRO A 117 12.10 2.61 -15.56
C PRO A 117 10.64 2.67 -16.01
N THR A 118 10.12 3.88 -16.19
CA THR A 118 8.72 4.11 -16.58
C THR A 118 8.64 5.02 -17.80
N PRO A 119 7.63 4.82 -18.67
CA PRO A 119 7.39 5.72 -19.79
C PRO A 119 7.21 7.19 -19.38
N ASP A 120 7.34 8.09 -20.35
CA ASP A 120 7.24 9.55 -20.21
C ASP A 120 5.87 10.06 -19.72
N HIS A 121 4.83 9.26 -19.95
CA HIS A 121 3.44 9.50 -19.58
C HIS A 121 3.03 8.83 -18.26
N CYS A 122 3.95 8.13 -17.60
CA CYS A 122 3.73 7.53 -16.29
C CYS A 122 4.44 8.34 -15.20
N ILE A 123 3.81 8.51 -14.04
CA ILE A 123 4.36 9.28 -12.92
C ILE A 123 4.06 8.60 -11.58
N TRP A 124 5.07 8.52 -10.71
CA TRP A 124 4.91 8.05 -9.34
C TRP A 124 4.14 9.09 -8.52
N LEU A 125 2.96 8.74 -8.00
CA LEU A 125 2.20 9.60 -7.10
C LEU A 125 2.67 9.49 -5.64
N THR A 126 3.34 8.38 -5.30
CA THR A 126 3.84 8.06 -3.97
C THR A 126 5.20 7.38 -4.04
N ASP A 127 5.93 7.38 -2.92
CA ASP A 127 7.16 6.62 -2.73
C ASP A 127 6.92 5.40 -1.82
N LEU A 128 7.90 4.48 -1.80
CA LEU A 128 7.96 3.34 -0.89
C LEU A 128 8.34 3.80 0.52
N ALA A 129 7.59 3.35 1.52
CA ALA A 129 7.96 3.56 2.92
C ALA A 129 8.99 2.48 3.34
N GLY A 130 10.04 2.86 4.09
CA GLY A 130 10.88 1.88 4.79
C GLY A 130 11.83 1.01 3.95
N GLY A 131 11.88 1.21 2.62
CA GLY A 131 12.78 0.49 1.72
C GLY A 131 12.03 -0.46 0.79
N ASP A 132 12.26 -1.76 0.96
CA ASP A 132 11.94 -2.77 -0.06
C ASP A 132 10.55 -3.40 0.08
N ASP A 133 9.88 -3.28 1.23
CA ASP A 133 8.61 -3.93 1.56
C ASP A 133 7.37 -3.04 1.32
N GLY A 134 7.58 -1.79 0.90
CA GLY A 134 6.52 -0.85 0.60
C GLY A 134 5.82 -1.07 -0.74
N THR A 135 4.83 -0.22 -0.99
CA THR A 135 4.11 -0.15 -2.27
C THR A 135 4.07 1.29 -2.77
N ALA A 136 4.31 1.51 -4.06
CA ALA A 136 4.28 2.81 -4.70
C ALA A 136 3.19 2.85 -5.78
N LEU A 137 2.54 4.00 -5.93
CA LEU A 137 1.46 4.21 -6.87
C LEU A 137 2.01 4.84 -8.14
N LEU A 138 1.96 4.10 -9.25
CA LEU A 138 2.30 4.62 -10.57
C LEU A 138 1.02 4.99 -11.31
N LEU A 139 0.89 6.26 -11.70
CA LEU A 139 -0.21 6.72 -12.55
C LEU A 139 0.20 6.70 -14.01
N ASP A 140 -0.57 5.99 -14.83
CA ASP A 140 -0.55 6.13 -16.29
C ASP A 140 -1.51 7.24 -16.72
N SER A 141 -0.96 8.36 -17.20
CA SER A 141 -1.75 9.52 -17.61
C SER A 141 -2.37 9.41 -19.01
N HIS A 142 -2.10 8.36 -19.78
CA HIS A 142 -2.74 8.13 -21.08
C HIS A 142 -4.10 7.46 -20.94
N ILE A 143 -4.17 6.44 -20.08
CA ILE A 143 -5.39 5.64 -19.88
C ILE A 143 -6.07 5.89 -18.54
N GLY A 144 -5.42 6.61 -17.61
CA GLY A 144 -6.03 6.97 -16.32
C GLY A 144 -6.10 5.80 -15.35
N THR A 145 -5.04 5.00 -15.26
CA THR A 145 -4.95 3.84 -14.38
C THR A 145 -3.86 4.01 -13.32
N ILE A 146 -4.05 3.39 -12.16
CA ILE A 146 -3.04 3.26 -11.12
C ILE A 146 -2.51 1.83 -11.12
N THR A 147 -1.19 1.71 -11.18
CA THR A 147 -0.47 0.45 -10.93
C THR A 147 0.09 0.45 -9.52
N GLU A 148 -0.25 -0.58 -8.75
CA GLU A 148 0.22 -0.77 -7.39
C GLU A 148 1.55 -1.53 -7.39
N TYR A 149 2.66 -0.80 -7.47
CA TYR A 149 4.00 -1.37 -7.65
C TYR A 149 4.64 -1.79 -6.33
N SER A 150 5.14 -3.02 -6.25
CA SER A 150 5.88 -3.53 -5.09
C SER A 150 7.18 -4.19 -5.54
N LYS A 151 8.29 -3.82 -4.93
CA LYS A 151 9.61 -4.40 -5.26
C LYS A 151 9.67 -5.91 -4.95
N LEU A 152 8.92 -6.37 -3.95
CA LEU A 152 8.81 -7.78 -3.58
C LEU A 152 7.80 -8.56 -4.45
N GLY A 153 7.14 -7.89 -5.39
CA GLY A 153 6.23 -8.54 -6.34
C GLY A 153 4.91 -9.00 -5.74
N GLN A 154 4.48 -8.43 -4.61
CA GLN A 154 3.24 -8.81 -3.91
C GLN A 154 1.98 -8.69 -4.80
N ASN A 155 2.02 -7.78 -5.78
CA ASN A 155 0.88 -7.46 -6.64
C ASN A 155 1.06 -7.89 -8.10
N ILE A 156 2.01 -8.79 -8.38
CA ILE A 156 2.24 -9.33 -9.73
C ILE A 156 1.11 -10.29 -10.10
N VAL A 157 0.46 -10.07 -11.24
CA VAL A 157 -0.72 -10.83 -11.71
C VAL A 157 -0.40 -11.92 -12.74
N ILE A 158 0.87 -12.04 -13.14
CA ILE A 158 1.35 -13.08 -14.07
C ILE A 158 2.24 -14.08 -13.35
N SER A 159 2.58 -15.19 -14.02
CA SER A 159 3.44 -16.20 -13.41
C SER A 159 4.86 -15.66 -13.17
N PRO A 160 5.59 -16.16 -12.17
CA PRO A 160 6.99 -15.75 -11.93
C PRO A 160 7.90 -15.97 -13.14
N SER A 161 7.63 -17.01 -13.95
CA SER A 161 8.37 -17.29 -15.18
C SER A 161 8.13 -16.22 -16.24
N ASP A 162 6.86 -15.90 -16.51
CA ASP A 162 6.51 -14.86 -17.48
C ASP A 162 7.07 -13.49 -17.06
N TYR A 163 7.04 -13.19 -15.76
CA TYR A 163 7.59 -11.95 -15.21
C TYR A 163 9.11 -11.82 -15.44
N GLN A 164 9.87 -12.91 -15.30
CA GLN A 164 11.31 -12.89 -15.51
C GLN A 164 11.67 -12.66 -16.98
N GLU A 165 10.82 -13.12 -17.90
CA GLU A 165 11.00 -12.95 -19.35
C GLU A 165 10.67 -11.53 -19.85
N LEU A 166 9.92 -10.73 -19.07
CA LEU A 166 9.61 -9.35 -19.44
C LEU A 166 10.86 -8.45 -19.39
N PRO A 167 11.06 -7.59 -20.41
CA PRO A 167 12.00 -6.48 -20.35
C PRO A 167 11.78 -5.62 -19.10
N LEU A 168 12.85 -5.06 -18.54
CA LEU A 168 12.77 -4.29 -17.29
C LEU A 168 11.78 -3.12 -17.43
N GLU A 169 11.80 -2.41 -18.56
CA GLU A 169 10.88 -1.32 -18.89
C GLU A 169 9.40 -1.71 -18.92
N ASP A 170 9.08 -2.99 -19.03
CA ASP A 170 7.71 -3.50 -19.18
C ASP A 170 7.19 -4.19 -17.90
N ARG A 171 8.06 -4.49 -16.94
CA ARG A 171 7.71 -5.22 -15.71
C ARG A 171 6.68 -4.52 -14.82
N TRP A 172 6.57 -3.20 -14.88
CA TRP A 172 5.50 -2.49 -14.17
C TRP A 172 4.11 -2.92 -14.65
N MET A 173 3.95 -3.28 -15.94
CA MET A 173 2.66 -3.73 -16.49
C MET A 173 2.21 -5.09 -15.96
N ALA A 174 3.12 -5.86 -15.36
CA ALA A 174 2.82 -7.14 -14.74
C ALA A 174 2.16 -6.99 -13.36
N HIS A 175 2.12 -5.78 -12.81
CA HIS A 175 1.50 -5.49 -11.53
C HIS A 175 0.01 -5.17 -11.70
N THR A 176 -0.75 -5.39 -10.63
CA THR A 176 -2.16 -5.04 -10.56
C THR A 176 -2.37 -3.58 -10.95
N THR A 177 -3.18 -3.37 -11.99
CA THR A 177 -3.45 -2.06 -12.60
C THR A 177 -4.95 -1.88 -12.78
N ILE A 178 -5.49 -0.81 -12.20
CA ILE A 178 -6.94 -0.56 -12.12
C ILE A 178 -7.22 0.90 -12.52
N ASP A 179 -8.45 1.20 -12.98
CA ASP A 179 -8.90 2.58 -13.25
C ASP A 179 -8.72 3.47 -11.99
N VAL A 180 -8.27 4.71 -12.19
CA VAL A 180 -7.94 5.62 -11.08
C VAL A 180 -9.11 5.85 -10.12
N VAL A 181 -10.34 5.91 -10.63
CA VAL A 181 -11.52 6.15 -9.79
C VAL A 181 -11.81 4.93 -8.94
N GLU A 182 -11.79 3.75 -9.56
CA GLU A 182 -12.02 2.48 -8.87
C GLU A 182 -10.94 2.19 -7.83
N PHE A 183 -9.67 2.45 -8.17
CA PHE A 183 -8.54 2.28 -7.26
C PHE A 183 -8.69 3.11 -5.98
N PHE A 184 -8.94 4.42 -6.11
CA PHE A 184 -9.08 5.28 -4.95
C PHE A 184 -10.36 5.01 -4.15
N HIS A 185 -11.46 4.60 -4.79
CA HIS A 185 -12.64 4.12 -4.08
C HIS A 185 -12.37 2.87 -3.23
N MET A 186 -11.57 1.93 -3.75
CA MET A 186 -11.16 0.75 -2.98
C MET A 186 -10.37 1.15 -1.73
N TRP A 187 -9.45 2.11 -1.86
CA TRP A 187 -8.69 2.62 -0.72
C TRP A 187 -9.57 3.38 0.28
N GLU A 188 -10.49 4.23 -0.19
CA GLU A 188 -11.48 4.89 0.67
C GLU A 188 -12.30 3.86 1.46
N ARG A 189 -12.77 2.79 0.80
CA ARG A 189 -13.50 1.69 1.45
C ARG A 189 -12.69 1.03 2.57
N LYS A 190 -11.39 0.82 2.38
CA LYS A 190 -10.51 0.23 3.41
C LYS A 190 -10.48 1.08 4.69
N TYR A 191 -10.51 2.39 4.57
CA TYR A 191 -10.63 3.28 5.74
C TYR A 191 -12.05 3.28 6.33
N ASP A 192 -13.08 3.30 5.48
CA ASP A 192 -14.46 3.32 5.94
C ASP A 192 -14.81 2.08 6.80
N ILE A 193 -14.33 0.90 6.39
CA ILE A 193 -14.56 -0.35 7.13
C ILE A 193 -13.50 -0.62 8.21
N LEU A 194 -12.55 0.30 8.41
CA LEU A 194 -11.42 0.16 9.33
C LEU A 194 -10.54 -1.09 9.06
N ASP A 195 -10.44 -1.50 7.79
CA ASP A 195 -9.44 -2.48 7.33
C ASP A 195 -8.02 -1.90 7.49
N TRP A 196 -7.90 -0.58 7.31
CA TRP A 196 -6.69 0.18 7.56
C TRP A 196 -6.90 1.20 8.67
N MET A 197 -6.17 1.02 9.78
CA MET A 197 -6.19 1.94 10.91
C MET A 197 -4.78 2.48 11.15
N ALA A 198 -4.59 3.76 10.88
CA ALA A 198 -3.35 4.48 11.10
C ALA A 198 -3.38 5.21 12.44
N VAL A 199 -2.32 5.03 13.23
CA VAL A 199 -2.10 5.74 14.49
C VAL A 199 -0.85 6.61 14.36
N TYR A 200 -0.95 7.90 14.70
CA TYR A 200 0.20 8.80 14.64
C TYR A 200 1.32 8.30 15.53
N HIS A 201 2.56 8.33 15.01
CA HIS A 201 3.72 7.96 15.78
C HIS A 201 4.96 8.75 15.33
N GLU A 202 5.49 9.60 16.21
CA GLU A 202 6.63 10.49 15.92
C GLU A 202 7.91 9.73 15.51
N LYS A 203 8.05 8.48 15.95
CA LYS A 203 9.21 7.62 15.64
C LYS A 203 8.85 6.46 14.70
N GLY A 204 7.78 6.59 13.91
CA GLY A 204 7.40 5.55 12.96
C GLY A 204 8.58 5.24 12.05
N LYS A 205 9.00 3.97 11.98
CA LYS A 205 10.25 3.57 11.31
C LYS A 205 10.25 3.84 9.80
N ALA A 206 9.09 4.12 9.22
CA ALA A 206 8.88 4.29 7.77
C ALA A 206 7.99 5.50 7.42
N GLY A 207 7.74 6.40 8.38
CA GLY A 207 6.85 7.56 8.20
C GLY A 207 6.11 7.93 9.48
N THR A 208 5.00 8.67 9.37
CA THR A 208 4.29 9.23 10.52
C THR A 208 3.21 8.34 11.15
N ALA A 209 3.05 7.09 10.72
CA ALA A 209 1.98 6.21 11.18
C ALA A 209 2.44 4.79 11.56
N LEU A 210 1.84 4.24 12.62
CA LEU A 210 1.76 2.81 12.91
C LEU A 210 0.46 2.27 12.33
N TRP A 211 0.51 1.09 11.71
CA TRP A 211 -0.63 0.49 11.03
C TRP A 211 -1.14 -0.73 11.79
N TYR A 212 -2.45 -0.73 12.01
CA TYR A 212 -3.21 -1.89 12.46
C TYR A 212 -4.16 -2.26 11.34
N CYS A 213 -3.98 -3.46 10.77
CA CYS A 213 -4.79 -3.94 9.66
C CYS A 213 -5.65 -5.11 10.10
N ASP A 214 -6.91 -5.15 9.68
CA ASP A 214 -7.73 -6.34 9.86
C ASP A 214 -7.34 -7.38 8.81
N MET A 215 -6.70 -8.47 9.25
CA MET A 215 -6.23 -9.53 8.35
C MET A 215 -7.39 -10.38 7.77
N ASN A 216 -8.65 -10.11 8.13
CA ASN A 216 -9.81 -10.89 7.68
C ASN A 216 -10.46 -10.37 6.38
N THR A 217 -10.11 -9.19 5.89
CA THR A 217 -10.79 -8.56 4.74
C THR A 217 -10.03 -8.77 3.43
N ASN A 218 -10.09 -10.00 2.91
CA ASN A 218 -9.65 -10.32 1.55
C ASN A 218 -10.64 -9.75 0.51
N LEU A 219 -10.60 -8.44 0.28
CA LEU A 219 -11.53 -7.74 -0.63
C LEU A 219 -11.34 -8.10 -2.13
N TYR A 220 -10.33 -8.90 -2.48
CA TYR A 220 -10.14 -9.41 -3.84
C TYR A 220 -11.02 -10.63 -4.17
N GLU A 221 -11.66 -11.27 -3.18
CA GLU A 221 -12.58 -12.40 -3.43
C GLU A 221 -14.06 -11.98 -3.51
N ASP A 222 -14.41 -10.80 -3.00
CA ASP A 222 -15.82 -10.38 -2.81
C ASP A 222 -16.45 -9.63 -4.01
N SER A 223 -15.76 -9.54 -5.15
CA SER A 223 -16.28 -8.93 -6.38
C SER A 223 -16.72 -9.95 -7.44
N ALA A 224 -16.65 -11.26 -7.15
CA ALA A 224 -16.97 -12.32 -8.11
C ALA A 224 -18.30 -13.05 -7.86
N GLU A 225 -19.01 -12.87 -6.73
CA GLU A 225 -20.26 -13.57 -6.47
C GLU A 225 -21.36 -12.62 -5.98
N SER A 226 -21.90 -11.82 -6.91
CA SER A 226 -23.31 -11.46 -6.83
C SER A 226 -24.09 -12.48 -7.65
N ASP A 227 -24.58 -13.55 -7.03
CA ASP A 227 -25.78 -14.26 -7.47
C ASP A 227 -26.30 -15.14 -6.32
N ASP A 228 -27.49 -14.78 -5.85
CA ASP A 228 -28.59 -15.70 -5.51
C ASP A 228 -28.27 -16.94 -4.64
N ASP A 229 -28.57 -16.88 -3.35
CA ASP A 229 -29.65 -17.72 -2.82
C ASP A 229 -29.99 -17.41 -1.35
N SER A 230 -31.30 -17.27 -1.12
CA SER A 230 -31.92 -17.11 0.18
C SER A 230 -31.71 -18.34 1.07
N TYR A 231 -30.99 -18.18 2.18
CA TYR A 231 -30.93 -19.20 3.23
C TYR A 231 -32.20 -19.17 4.10
N VAL A 232 -33.00 -20.22 4.02
CA VAL A 232 -34.13 -20.51 4.92
C VAL A 232 -33.67 -21.57 5.92
N PRO A 233 -33.78 -21.36 7.25
CA PRO A 233 -33.38 -22.36 8.23
C PRO A 233 -34.55 -23.28 8.58
N ASP A 234 -34.37 -24.58 8.44
CA ASP A 234 -35.07 -25.69 9.11
C ASP A 234 -34.32 -26.97 8.68
N SER A 235 -34.08 -28.02 9.46
CA SER A 235 -34.47 -28.42 10.81
C SER A 235 -33.53 -29.57 11.23
N GLU A 236 -33.45 -29.81 12.54
CA GLU A 236 -32.77 -30.92 13.22
C GLU A 236 -32.96 -32.29 12.55
N GLU A 237 -31.89 -33.09 12.40
CA GLU A 237 -31.92 -34.54 12.67
C GLU A 237 -30.54 -35.05 13.10
N ASP A 238 -30.60 -35.97 14.06
CA ASP A 238 -29.57 -36.50 14.94
C ASP A 238 -29.23 -37.91 14.49
N TYR A 239 -27.97 -38.22 14.16
CA TYR A 239 -27.50 -39.61 14.01
C TYR A 239 -26.05 -39.78 14.46
N SER A 240 -25.92 -40.41 15.63
CA SER A 240 -24.74 -41.10 16.15
C SER A 240 -24.55 -42.46 15.45
N SER A 241 -23.32 -42.81 15.06
CA SER A 241 -22.60 -44.04 15.49
C SER A 241 -21.38 -44.34 14.62
N SER A 242 -20.36 -44.86 15.31
CA SER A 242 -19.05 -45.41 14.92
C SER A 242 -19.00 -46.26 13.65
N ASP A 243 -17.87 -46.23 12.94
CA ASP A 243 -17.04 -47.44 12.75
C ASP A 243 -15.64 -47.13 12.20
N ASP A 244 -14.71 -47.99 12.61
CA ASP A 244 -13.27 -48.01 12.34
C ASP A 244 -12.93 -48.12 10.84
N ASN A 245 -11.84 -47.47 10.41
CA ASN A 245 -10.94 -48.09 9.43
C ASN A 245 -9.52 -47.51 9.49
N GLU A 246 -8.65 -48.42 9.91
CA GLU A 246 -7.19 -48.43 9.96
C GLU A 246 -6.62 -48.51 8.54
N TYR A 247 -5.74 -47.57 8.17
CA TYR A 247 -4.89 -47.73 6.98
C TYR A 247 -3.45 -47.30 7.31
N GLU A 248 -2.61 -48.32 7.47
CA GLU A 248 -1.14 -48.26 7.47
C GLU A 248 -0.64 -47.82 6.08
N TRP A 249 0.25 -46.83 6.06
CA TRP A 249 0.99 -46.42 4.86
C TRP A 249 2.44 -46.89 4.98
N ASP A 250 2.80 -47.89 4.18
CA ASP A 250 4.17 -48.37 4.01
C ASP A 250 5.02 -47.35 3.25
N SER A 251 6.12 -46.98 3.90
CA SER A 251 7.27 -46.28 3.33
C SER A 251 8.15 -47.25 2.54
N GLU A 252 8.54 -46.90 1.32
CA GLU A 252 9.87 -47.17 0.75
C GLU A 252 9.89 -46.68 -0.70
N TYR A 253 10.76 -45.71 -1.02
CA TYR A 253 11.55 -45.70 -2.26
C TYR A 253 12.60 -44.58 -2.16
N GLU A 254 13.79 -44.96 -1.69
CA GLU A 254 15.02 -44.23 -1.96
C GLU A 254 15.54 -44.62 -3.35
N SER A 255 15.96 -43.65 -4.15
CA SER A 255 16.98 -43.89 -5.17
C SER A 255 17.78 -42.61 -5.43
N GLU A 256 19.02 -42.62 -4.96
CA GLU A 256 20.09 -41.70 -5.31
C GLU A 256 20.52 -41.91 -6.77
N THR A 257 20.77 -40.83 -7.52
CA THR A 257 21.85 -40.80 -8.52
C THR A 257 22.48 -39.40 -8.60
N GLU A 258 23.76 -39.34 -8.26
CA GLU A 258 24.69 -38.24 -8.53
C GLU A 258 24.99 -38.13 -10.04
N TYR A 259 25.08 -36.90 -10.58
CA TYR A 259 25.89 -36.62 -11.76
C TYR A 259 26.65 -35.30 -11.62
N ASN A 260 27.94 -35.38 -11.95
CA ASN A 260 28.98 -34.36 -11.89
C ASN A 260 28.69 -33.11 -12.72
N ILE A 261 28.97 -31.94 -12.13
CA ILE A 261 29.07 -30.66 -12.83
C ILE A 261 30.50 -30.49 -13.35
N SER A 262 30.60 -30.16 -14.65
CA SER A 262 31.83 -29.71 -15.30
C SER A 262 31.90 -28.19 -15.24
N ASP A 263 33.03 -27.67 -14.79
CA ASP A 263 33.36 -26.25 -14.77
C ASP A 263 33.35 -25.62 -16.18
N GLY A 264 32.81 -24.41 -16.26
CA GLY A 264 32.83 -23.52 -17.42
C GLY A 264 32.31 -22.14 -17.01
N GLU A 265 33.22 -21.20 -16.88
CA GLU A 265 33.08 -19.89 -16.25
C GLU A 265 32.11 -18.91 -16.96
N ASP A 266 31.65 -17.96 -16.14
CA ASP A 266 31.30 -16.56 -16.44
C ASP A 266 29.81 -16.21 -16.67
N SER A 267 29.10 -15.99 -15.57
CA SER A 267 28.13 -14.88 -15.41
C SER A 267 27.65 -14.81 -13.95
N SER A 268 27.74 -13.63 -13.33
CA SER A 268 27.42 -13.38 -11.92
C SER A 268 25.94 -13.61 -11.62
N GLU A 269 25.66 -14.69 -10.89
CA GLU A 269 24.34 -15.23 -10.59
C GLU A 269 23.82 -14.73 -9.23
N TYR A 270 22.59 -14.19 -9.23
CA TYR A 270 21.83 -13.79 -8.06
C TYR A 270 21.24 -15.05 -7.41
N GLN A 271 21.81 -15.50 -6.29
CA GLN A 271 21.29 -16.64 -5.52
C GLN A 271 20.14 -16.18 -4.59
N GLY A 272 18.90 -16.25 -5.09
CA GLY A 272 17.71 -16.27 -4.24
C GLY A 272 17.32 -17.73 -3.97
N SER A 273 17.58 -18.23 -2.75
CA SER A 273 17.31 -19.62 -2.41
C SER A 273 15.80 -19.86 -2.32
N LYS A 274 15.35 -20.99 -2.89
CA LYS A 274 14.00 -21.54 -2.75
C LYS A 274 13.64 -21.91 -1.30
N GLY A 275 14.58 -21.77 -0.35
CA GLY A 275 14.40 -22.01 1.09
C GLY A 275 13.90 -20.79 1.88
N ASP A 276 13.99 -19.58 1.33
CA ASP A 276 13.62 -18.35 2.05
C ASP A 276 12.11 -18.06 2.04
N LEU A 277 11.35 -18.70 1.14
CA LEU A 277 9.89 -18.58 1.05
C LEU A 277 9.12 -19.48 2.02
N GLN A 278 9.76 -20.49 2.61
CA GLN A 278 9.12 -21.42 3.57
C GLN A 278 9.51 -21.18 5.03
N TRP A 279 10.63 -20.50 5.30
CA TRP A 279 11.08 -20.17 6.67
C TRP A 279 10.14 -19.18 7.40
N PHE A 280 9.51 -18.24 6.68
CA PHE A 280 8.67 -17.20 7.30
C PHE A 280 7.30 -17.67 7.78
N LYS A 281 6.78 -18.81 7.30
CA LYS A 281 5.42 -19.29 7.65
C LYS A 281 5.37 -20.30 8.79
N SER A 282 6.51 -20.69 9.38
CA SER A 282 6.53 -21.93 10.16
C SER A 282 6.69 -21.76 11.67
N HIS A 283 7.46 -20.81 12.22
CA HIS A 283 7.88 -20.90 13.63
C HIS A 283 7.70 -19.63 14.50
N ALA A 284 6.94 -18.61 14.05
CA ALA A 284 6.67 -17.39 14.83
C ALA A 284 5.16 -17.03 14.99
N GLN A 285 4.23 -17.90 14.55
CA GLN A 285 2.91 -17.44 14.07
C GLN A 285 1.68 -17.65 14.98
N GLN A 286 1.81 -17.94 16.28
CA GLN A 286 0.62 -18.01 17.16
C GLN A 286 0.56 -16.93 18.25
N GLU A 287 1.61 -16.72 19.03
CA GLU A 287 1.57 -15.73 20.12
C GLU A 287 1.66 -14.28 19.61
N ASP A 288 2.52 -14.01 18.63
CA ASP A 288 2.66 -12.71 17.98
C ASP A 288 1.39 -12.31 17.19
N SER A 289 0.77 -13.29 16.54
CA SER A 289 -0.49 -13.12 15.82
C SER A 289 -1.67 -12.82 16.77
N SER A 290 -1.73 -13.49 17.93
CA SER A 290 -2.76 -13.21 18.95
C SER A 290 -2.62 -11.81 19.52
N MET A 291 -1.40 -11.39 19.84
CA MET A 291 -1.13 -10.06 20.38
C MET A 291 -1.47 -8.98 19.33
N LEU A 292 -1.05 -9.13 18.09
CA LEU A 292 -1.40 -8.22 17.00
C LEU A 292 -2.91 -8.13 16.80
N ARG A 293 -3.64 -9.25 16.87
CA ARG A 293 -5.10 -9.27 16.76
C ARG A 293 -5.78 -8.53 17.92
N GLU A 294 -5.29 -8.72 19.14
CA GLU A 294 -5.80 -7.98 20.31
C GLU A 294 -5.55 -6.48 20.15
N GLN A 295 -4.37 -6.09 19.68
CA GLN A 295 -4.03 -4.69 19.46
C GLN A 295 -4.88 -4.05 18.36
N THR A 296 -5.04 -4.74 17.22
CA THR A 296 -5.91 -4.30 16.11
C THR A 296 -7.35 -4.14 16.60
N SER A 297 -7.87 -5.08 17.39
CA SER A 297 -9.21 -5.01 17.97
C SER A 297 -9.38 -3.82 18.92
N ALA A 298 -8.37 -3.52 19.74
CA ALA A 298 -8.38 -2.36 20.63
C ALA A 298 -8.42 -1.04 19.85
N VAL A 299 -7.59 -0.90 18.82
CA VAL A 299 -7.57 0.30 17.94
C VAL A 299 -8.88 0.45 17.17
N PHE A 300 -9.45 -0.64 16.66
CA PHE A 300 -10.76 -0.66 16.05
C PHE A 300 -11.84 -0.16 17.02
N GLY A 301 -11.85 -0.69 18.25
CA GLY A 301 -12.77 -0.26 19.30
C GLY A 301 -12.70 1.24 19.59
N ILE A 302 -11.50 1.82 19.61
CA ILE A 302 -11.29 3.27 19.82
C ILE A 302 -11.92 4.09 18.69
N HIS A 303 -11.74 3.69 17.42
CA HIS A 303 -12.36 4.38 16.28
C HIS A 303 -13.89 4.34 16.33
N VAL A 304 -14.45 3.15 16.62
CA VAL A 304 -15.91 2.96 16.72
C VAL A 304 -16.49 3.74 17.89
N MET A 305 -15.86 3.69 19.07
CA MET A 305 -16.30 4.45 20.25
C MET A 305 -16.22 5.97 20.04
N SER A 306 -15.33 6.42 19.16
CA SER A 306 -15.22 7.82 18.75
C SER A 306 -16.20 8.20 17.64
N GLY A 307 -17.07 7.29 17.19
CA GLY A 307 -18.17 7.59 16.25
C GLY A 307 -17.83 7.44 14.77
N TRP A 308 -16.75 6.74 14.42
CA TRP A 308 -16.39 6.47 13.02
C TRP A 308 -17.48 5.64 12.30
N PRO A 309 -17.79 5.90 11.01
CA PRO A 309 -17.32 7.01 10.18
C PRO A 309 -18.19 8.28 10.25
N ALA A 310 -19.46 8.17 10.66
CA ALA A 310 -20.45 9.23 10.45
C ALA A 310 -20.41 10.39 11.46
N ASN A 311 -20.18 10.10 12.74
CA ASN A 311 -20.21 11.07 13.83
C ASN A 311 -18.86 11.13 14.54
N PHE A 312 -17.78 11.15 13.74
CA PHE A 312 -16.43 10.95 14.24
C PHE A 312 -15.89 12.16 15.02
N ASP A 313 -15.59 11.94 16.30
CA ASP A 313 -14.87 12.87 17.16
C ASP A 313 -13.36 12.60 17.02
N ARG A 314 -12.73 13.34 16.09
CA ARG A 314 -11.30 13.23 15.78
C ARG A 314 -10.42 13.51 17.00
N GLU A 315 -10.74 14.51 17.82
CA GLU A 315 -9.93 14.90 18.98
C GLU A 315 -9.99 13.84 20.08
N MET A 316 -11.19 13.32 20.36
CA MET A 316 -11.37 12.20 21.29
C MET A 316 -10.61 10.96 20.83
N CYS A 317 -10.74 10.61 19.55
CA CYS A 317 -10.03 9.46 18.97
C CYS A 317 -8.52 9.61 19.09
N GLN A 318 -7.99 10.77 18.68
CA GLN A 318 -6.56 11.08 18.73
C GLN A 318 -6.02 10.94 20.16
N LYS A 319 -6.74 11.46 21.15
CA LYS A 319 -6.36 11.34 22.56
C LYS A 319 -6.34 9.89 23.04
N GLN A 320 -7.39 9.11 22.72
CA GLN A 320 -7.48 7.70 23.15
C GLN A 320 -6.41 6.82 22.49
N LEU A 321 -6.10 7.07 21.22
CA LEU A 321 -5.02 6.36 20.52
C LEU A 321 -3.65 6.69 21.09
N ALA A 322 -3.38 7.95 21.43
CA ALA A 322 -2.13 8.34 22.09
C ALA A 322 -1.97 7.65 23.45
N GLU A 323 -3.02 7.67 24.28
CA GLU A 323 -3.03 6.96 25.58
C GLU A 323 -2.84 5.44 25.43
N TYR A 324 -3.37 4.87 24.36
CA TYR A 324 -3.20 3.45 24.03
C TYR A 324 -1.75 3.13 23.65
N VAL A 325 -1.16 3.89 22.73
CA VAL A 325 0.25 3.73 22.31
C VAL A 325 1.17 3.85 23.51
N ASP A 326 1.04 4.91 24.31
CA ASP A 326 1.86 5.13 25.52
C ASP A 326 1.79 3.94 26.48
N ARG A 327 0.61 3.35 26.66
CA ARG A 327 0.43 2.17 27.52
C ARG A 327 1.14 0.95 26.97
N THR A 328 1.00 0.69 25.66
CA THR A 328 1.62 -0.47 25.02
C THR A 328 3.14 -0.38 24.99
N GLU A 329 3.70 0.81 24.76
CA GLU A 329 5.15 1.02 24.79
C GLU A 329 5.74 0.84 26.19
N ASN A 330 5.03 1.32 27.23
CA ASN A 330 5.48 1.16 28.61
C ASN A 330 5.43 -0.29 29.10
N LEU A 331 4.55 -1.12 28.55
CA LEU A 331 4.48 -2.55 28.85
C LEU A 331 5.61 -3.36 28.17
N ALA A 332 6.19 -2.83 27.10
CA ALA A 332 7.26 -3.47 26.33
C ALA A 332 8.68 -3.15 26.84
N ARG A 333 8.83 -2.29 27.86
CA ARG A 333 10.11 -1.89 28.48
C ARG A 333 10.37 -2.62 29.79
#